data_AF-A0A1C4THT7-F1
#
_entry.id   AF-A0A1C4THT7-F1
#
_cell.length_a   1.000
_cell.length_b   1.000
_cell.length_c   1.000
_cell.angle_alpha   90.00
_cell.angle_beta   90.00
_cell.angle_gamma   90.00
#
_symmetry.space_group_name_H-M   'P 1'
#
loop_
_entity.id
_entity.type
_entity.pdbx_description
1 polymer ?
#
loop_
_entity_poly.entity_id
_entity_poly.type
_entity_poly.pdbx_seq_one_letter_code
_entity_poly.pdbx_strand_id
1 'polypeptide(L)'
;MLKRVFVAPDPGRVRLRFASRAVLGIGLAVALCGLVGHSLVAAITGGLAALLALFTVTDPTVRGQAVTTALLPAAGLPVLAVAAVLHDQPLARDLIFLAVMGAGVYARRWGPRGHALGVFAFMMFFAAQFLHTVPGQLPELYAAVALSLCASSTVRFGLWCYERRLPLPAQPAPPELRGRLRVTTRQAVQATLGGAFALGIGQVLSDERWYWAVGATWWVFVNTTSRGETLVRGFRRVLGTVIGIVSGFAVAIPLDGAAVPTALVVAIGVFGIFYTAAVSYSWMM
;
A
#
# COMPACT_ATOMS: atom_id res chain seq x y z
N MET A 1 4.56 0.33 27.78
CA MET A 1 4.06 -0.59 26.74
C MET A 1 5.08 -0.93 25.64
N LEU A 2 5.92 0.01 25.17
CA LEU A 2 6.98 -0.25 24.17
C LEU A 2 7.88 -1.46 24.48
N LYS A 3 8.30 -1.62 25.75
CA LYS A 3 9.17 -2.74 26.19
C LYS A 3 8.57 -4.13 25.90
N ARG A 4 7.24 -4.32 25.89
CA ARG A 4 6.64 -5.65 25.68
C ARG A 4 6.57 -6.08 24.21
N VAL A 5 6.69 -5.15 23.25
CA VAL A 5 6.58 -5.44 21.81
C VAL A 5 7.90 -5.94 21.22
N PHE A 6 9.02 -5.35 21.66
CA PHE A 6 10.37 -5.82 21.33
C PHE A 6 10.76 -7.07 22.14
N VAL A 7 10.01 -7.39 23.19
CA VAL A 7 10.23 -8.56 24.07
C VAL A 7 9.19 -9.67 23.81
N ALA A 8 8.22 -9.44 22.90
CA ALA A 8 7.30 -10.48 22.49
C ALA A 8 8.08 -11.61 21.78
N PRO A 9 8.01 -12.86 22.27
CA PRO A 9 8.73 -13.98 21.66
C PRO A 9 8.39 -14.10 20.16
N ASP A 10 9.40 -14.24 19.29
CA ASP A 10 9.26 -14.52 17.86
C ASP A 10 9.69 -15.98 17.58
N PRO A 11 8.88 -16.98 17.98
CA PRO A 11 9.19 -18.39 17.75
C PRO A 11 9.29 -18.64 16.24
N GLY A 12 10.43 -19.20 15.80
CA GLY A 12 10.70 -19.45 14.38
C GLY A 12 11.20 -18.23 13.58
N ARG A 13 11.44 -17.08 14.23
CA ARG A 13 11.96 -15.83 13.64
C ARG A 13 11.13 -15.35 12.43
N VAL A 14 9.82 -15.56 12.45
CA VAL A 14 8.94 -15.28 11.30
C VAL A 14 8.85 -13.78 11.05
N ARG A 15 8.77 -12.97 12.11
CA ARG A 15 8.70 -11.51 12.00
C ARG A 15 10.01 -10.95 11.46
N LEU A 16 11.14 -11.44 11.97
CA LEU A 16 12.47 -11.06 11.47
C LEU A 16 12.63 -11.40 9.97
N ARG A 17 12.23 -12.60 9.56
CA ARG A 17 12.28 -13.03 8.15
C ARG A 17 11.39 -12.17 7.26
N PHE A 18 10.17 -11.86 7.69
CA PHE A 18 9.24 -11.02 6.95
C PHE A 18 9.78 -9.59 6.74
N ALA A 19 10.29 -8.98 7.81
CA ALA A 19 10.88 -7.64 7.77
C ALA A 19 12.16 -7.58 6.92
N SER A 20 13.05 -8.56 7.09
CA SER A 20 14.30 -8.63 6.31
C SER A 20 14.00 -8.83 4.82
N ARG A 21 13.05 -9.70 4.48
CA ARG A 21 12.58 -9.91 3.11
C ARG A 21 12.02 -8.63 2.49
N ALA A 22 11.30 -7.83 3.28
CA ALA A 22 10.76 -6.54 2.82
C ALA A 22 11.87 -5.55 2.46
N VAL A 23 12.84 -5.36 3.36
CA VAL A 23 13.99 -4.47 3.12
C VAL A 23 14.78 -4.91 1.90
N LEU A 24 15.11 -6.21 1.80
CA LEU A 24 15.85 -6.75 0.66
C LEU A 24 15.06 -6.62 -0.65
N GLY A 25 13.76 -6.94 -0.64
CA GLY A 25 12.91 -6.88 -1.83
C GLY A 25 12.70 -5.46 -2.35
N ILE A 26 12.39 -4.51 -1.47
CA ILE A 26 12.18 -3.10 -1.83
C ILE A 26 13.53 -2.45 -2.17
N GLY A 27 14.57 -2.69 -1.38
CA GLY A 27 15.92 -2.18 -1.63
C GLY A 27 16.47 -2.64 -2.98
N LEU A 28 16.33 -3.93 -3.31
CA LEU A 28 16.72 -4.45 -4.62
C LEU A 28 15.91 -3.80 -5.77
N ALA A 29 14.60 -3.65 -5.61
CA ALA A 29 13.75 -3.00 -6.60
C ALA A 29 14.20 -1.56 -6.90
N VAL A 30 14.39 -0.74 -5.86
CA VAL A 30 14.83 0.66 -5.99
C VAL A 30 16.24 0.74 -6.56
N ALA A 31 17.16 -0.11 -6.10
CA ALA A 31 18.53 -0.16 -6.61
C ALA A 31 18.57 -0.52 -8.10
N LEU A 32 17.79 -1.51 -8.54
CA LEU A 32 17.71 -1.89 -9.95
C LEU A 32 17.09 -0.78 -10.81
N CYS A 33 16.07 -0.07 -10.32
CA CYS A 33 15.56 1.11 -11.02
C CYS A 33 16.66 2.16 -11.23
N GLY A 34 17.44 2.46 -10.18
CA GLY A 34 18.57 3.38 -10.27
C GLY A 34 19.66 2.91 -11.24
N LEU A 35 20.01 1.62 -11.22
CA LEU A 35 21.02 1.03 -12.12
C LEU A 35 20.61 1.03 -13.60
N VAL A 36 19.32 0.87 -13.87
CA VAL A 36 18.75 0.98 -15.23
C VAL A 36 18.69 2.44 -15.71
N GLY A 37 18.92 3.40 -14.82
CA GLY A 37 18.87 4.83 -15.14
C GLY A 37 17.46 5.40 -15.11
N HIS A 38 16.52 4.76 -14.41
CA HIS A 38 15.18 5.31 -14.23
C HIS A 38 15.19 6.59 -13.40
N SER A 39 14.28 7.50 -13.72
CA SER A 39 14.04 8.72 -12.98
C SER A 39 13.67 8.44 -11.51
N LEU A 40 13.87 9.44 -10.63
CA LEU A 40 13.46 9.33 -9.23
C LEU A 40 11.97 9.02 -9.08
N VAL A 41 11.13 9.61 -9.94
CA VAL A 41 9.68 9.36 -9.98
C VAL A 41 9.38 7.89 -10.28
N ALA A 42 10.07 7.32 -11.27
CA ALA A 42 9.96 5.91 -11.61
C ALA A 42 10.48 4.98 -10.50
N ALA A 43 11.60 5.33 -9.86
CA ALA A 43 12.13 4.58 -8.72
C ALA A 43 11.19 4.59 -7.50
N ILE A 44 10.55 5.73 -7.20
CA ILE A 44 9.54 5.84 -6.12
C ILE A 44 8.31 4.98 -6.46
N THR A 45 7.82 5.07 -7.71
CA THR A 45 6.65 4.30 -8.17
C THR A 45 6.91 2.78 -8.14
N GLY A 46 8.09 2.36 -8.61
CA GLY A 46 8.55 0.97 -8.57
C GLY A 46 8.74 0.47 -7.13
N GLY A 47 9.38 1.27 -6.27
CA GLY A 47 9.55 0.95 -4.85
C GLY A 47 8.22 0.80 -4.11
N LEU A 48 7.25 1.68 -4.38
CA LEU A 48 5.88 1.56 -3.89
C LEU A 48 5.22 0.27 -4.39
N ALA A 49 5.37 -0.08 -5.67
CA ALA A 49 4.83 -1.33 -6.20
C ALA A 49 5.41 -2.58 -5.51
N ALA A 50 6.73 -2.61 -5.28
CA ALA A 50 7.39 -3.68 -4.54
C ALA A 50 6.91 -3.75 -3.08
N LEU A 51 6.78 -2.60 -2.40
CA LEU A 51 6.27 -2.53 -1.03
C LEU A 51 4.86 -3.09 -0.95
N LEU A 52 3.96 -2.65 -1.84
CA LEU A 52 2.58 -3.12 -1.87
C LEU A 52 2.48 -4.61 -2.20
N ALA A 53 3.31 -5.13 -3.10
CA ALA A 53 3.33 -6.57 -3.42
C ALA A 53 3.78 -7.41 -2.22
N LEU A 54 4.79 -6.97 -1.48
CA LEU A 54 5.29 -7.69 -0.31
C LEU A 54 4.34 -7.57 0.88
N PHE A 55 3.61 -6.47 0.99
CA PHE A 55 2.75 -6.15 2.12
C PHE A 55 1.32 -6.67 1.98
N THR A 56 0.70 -6.49 0.81
CA THR A 56 -0.75 -6.71 0.61
C THR A 56 -1.08 -8.10 0.09
N VAL A 57 -0.13 -8.77 -0.56
CA VAL A 57 -0.33 -10.12 -1.09
C VAL A 57 -0.21 -11.14 0.04
N THR A 58 -1.36 -11.53 0.59
CA THR A 58 -1.47 -12.43 1.74
C THR A 58 -2.24 -13.72 1.41
N ASP A 59 -2.25 -14.14 0.14
CA ASP A 59 -2.81 -15.43 -0.26
C ASP A 59 -2.21 -16.58 0.59
N PRO A 60 -3.01 -17.59 0.96
CA PRO A 60 -2.57 -18.65 1.89
C PRO A 60 -1.52 -19.58 1.28
N THR A 61 -1.50 -19.72 -0.05
CA THR A 61 -0.55 -20.60 -0.75
C THR A 61 0.46 -19.77 -1.54
N VAL A 62 1.70 -20.26 -1.65
CA VAL A 62 2.76 -19.61 -2.45
C VAL A 62 2.33 -19.44 -3.91
N ARG A 63 1.65 -20.45 -4.48
CA ARG A 63 1.08 -20.35 -5.85
C ARG A 63 0.04 -19.23 -5.94
N GLY A 64 -0.83 -19.10 -4.94
CA GLY A 64 -1.79 -18.00 -4.86
C GLY A 64 -1.11 -16.64 -4.81
N GLN A 65 -0.06 -16.51 -3.99
CA GLN A 65 0.72 -15.27 -3.86
C GLN A 65 1.39 -14.90 -5.19
N ALA A 66 1.97 -15.87 -5.90
CA ALA A 66 2.59 -15.64 -7.21
C ALA A 66 1.55 -15.18 -8.24
N VAL A 67 0.38 -15.84 -8.31
CA VAL A 67 -0.72 -15.44 -9.21
C VAL A 67 -1.22 -14.04 -8.89
N THR A 68 -1.48 -13.73 -7.61
CA THR A 68 -1.93 -12.39 -7.21
C THR A 68 -0.89 -11.33 -7.55
N THR A 69 0.41 -11.61 -7.34
CA THR A 69 1.51 -10.68 -7.70
C THR A 69 1.55 -10.43 -9.20
N ALA A 70 1.39 -11.47 -10.02
CA ALA A 70 1.34 -11.35 -11.48
C ALA A 70 0.11 -10.58 -11.99
N LEU A 71 -0.98 -10.55 -11.21
CA LEU A 71 -2.18 -9.78 -11.53
C LEU A 71 -2.10 -8.30 -11.11
N LEU A 72 -1.15 -7.91 -10.25
CA LEU A 72 -1.03 -6.52 -9.79
C LEU A 72 -0.85 -5.53 -10.95
N PRO A 73 0.03 -5.77 -11.95
CA PRO A 73 0.16 -4.88 -13.11
C PRO A 73 -1.15 -4.76 -13.91
N ALA A 74 -1.86 -5.86 -14.08
CA ALA A 74 -3.12 -5.88 -14.84
C ALA A 74 -4.21 -5.02 -14.18
N ALA A 75 -4.21 -4.93 -12.85
CA ALA A 75 -5.12 -4.05 -12.12
C ALA A 75 -4.61 -2.61 -11.99
N GLY A 76 -3.30 -2.42 -11.79
CA GLY A 76 -2.71 -1.13 -11.45
C GLY A 76 -2.30 -0.26 -12.63
N LEU A 77 -1.69 -0.84 -13.67
CA LEU A 77 -1.18 -0.06 -14.82
C LEU A 77 -2.29 0.65 -15.59
N PRO A 78 -3.46 0.02 -15.89
CA PRO A 78 -4.56 0.74 -16.52
C PRO A 78 -5.05 1.92 -15.68
N VAL A 79 -5.07 1.76 -14.35
CA VAL A 79 -5.48 2.82 -13.42
C VAL A 79 -4.46 3.96 -13.39
N LEU A 80 -3.17 3.64 -13.43
CA LEU A 80 -2.09 4.63 -13.58
C LEU A 80 -2.21 5.41 -14.89
N ALA A 81 -2.46 4.74 -16.02
CA ALA A 81 -2.70 5.38 -17.30
C ALA A 81 -3.89 6.34 -17.26
N VAL A 82 -5.03 5.87 -16.75
CA VAL A 82 -6.23 6.71 -16.63
C VAL A 82 -5.97 7.92 -15.75
N ALA A 83 -5.27 7.76 -14.63
CA ALA A 83 -4.92 8.86 -13.75
C ALA A 83 -4.00 9.89 -14.43
N ALA A 84 -3.04 9.43 -15.24
CA ALA A 84 -2.14 10.30 -15.99
C ALA A 84 -2.84 11.04 -17.14
N VAL A 85 -3.77 10.39 -17.84
CA VAL A 85 -4.55 11.02 -18.93
C VAL A 85 -5.53 12.05 -18.39
N LEU A 86 -6.09 11.82 -17.19
CA LEU A 86 -7.00 12.75 -16.53
C LEU A 86 -6.30 13.87 -15.75
N HIS A 87 -4.98 14.04 -15.91
CA HIS A 87 -4.18 15.04 -15.19
C HIS A 87 -4.79 16.44 -15.26
N ASP A 88 -5.17 16.89 -16.46
CA ASP A 88 -5.73 18.22 -16.72
C ASP A 88 -7.26 18.28 -16.62
N GLN A 89 -7.93 17.23 -16.14
CA GLN A 89 -9.40 17.15 -16.03
C GLN A 89 -9.84 16.93 -14.58
N PRO A 90 -9.81 17.96 -13.72
CA PRO A 90 -10.03 17.81 -12.27
C PRO A 90 -11.32 17.05 -11.93
N LEU A 91 -12.46 17.44 -12.51
CA LEU A 91 -13.75 16.81 -12.22
C LEU A 91 -13.78 15.33 -12.64
N ALA A 92 -13.30 14.99 -13.84
CA ALA A 92 -13.28 13.61 -14.32
C ALA A 92 -12.31 12.76 -13.49
N ARG A 93 -11.14 13.29 -13.18
CA ARG A 93 -10.13 12.68 -12.30
C ARG A 93 -10.70 12.36 -10.93
N ASP A 94 -11.39 13.30 -10.30
CA ASP A 94 -11.95 13.14 -8.96
C ASP A 94 -13.04 12.06 -8.93
N LEU A 95 -13.95 12.08 -9.92
CA LEU A 95 -14.99 11.06 -10.08
C LEU A 95 -14.39 9.66 -10.27
N ILE A 96 -13.38 9.54 -11.14
CA ILE A 96 -12.71 8.26 -11.37
C ILE A 96 -11.92 7.81 -10.15
N PHE A 97 -11.29 8.73 -9.41
CA PHE A 97 -10.57 8.37 -8.19
C PHE A 97 -11.51 7.76 -7.13
N LEU A 98 -12.70 8.37 -6.96
CA LEU A 98 -13.75 7.87 -6.07
C LEU A 98 -14.33 6.52 -6.55
N ALA A 99 -14.46 6.35 -7.88
CA ALA A 99 -14.87 5.08 -8.47
C ALA A 99 -13.83 3.97 -8.21
N VAL A 100 -12.54 4.26 -8.41
CA VAL A 100 -11.43 3.33 -8.10
C VAL A 100 -11.39 2.98 -6.61
N MET A 101 -11.60 3.96 -5.73
CA MET A 101 -11.76 3.74 -4.30
C MET A 101 -12.89 2.75 -4.00
N GLY A 102 -14.09 3.01 -4.53
CA GLY A 102 -15.27 2.16 -4.31
C GLY A 102 -15.06 0.75 -4.85
N ALA A 103 -14.53 0.64 -6.08
CA ALA A 103 -14.21 -0.63 -6.72
C ALA A 103 -13.16 -1.42 -5.94
N GLY A 104 -12.11 -0.77 -5.43
CA GLY A 104 -11.07 -1.41 -4.61
C GLY A 104 -11.59 -1.91 -3.27
N VAL A 105 -12.51 -1.19 -2.63
CA VAL A 105 -13.19 -1.67 -1.42
C VAL A 105 -14.12 -2.84 -1.72
N TYR A 106 -14.91 -2.73 -2.79
CA TYR A 106 -15.80 -3.79 -3.24
C TYR A 106 -15.04 -5.07 -3.61
N ALA A 107 -13.84 -4.94 -4.18
CA ALA A 107 -13.01 -6.07 -4.58
C ALA A 107 -12.59 -6.99 -3.44
N ARG A 108 -12.62 -6.51 -2.19
CA ARG A 108 -12.32 -7.33 -0.99
C ARG A 108 -13.25 -8.54 -0.83
N ARG A 109 -14.40 -8.55 -1.52
CA ARG A 109 -15.29 -9.72 -1.62
C ARG A 109 -14.61 -10.95 -2.21
N TRP A 110 -13.54 -10.80 -2.98
CA TRP A 110 -12.73 -11.91 -3.50
C TRP A 110 -11.57 -12.32 -2.58
N GLY A 111 -11.65 -11.95 -1.29
CA GLY A 111 -10.68 -12.35 -0.27
C GLY A 111 -9.34 -11.62 -0.39
N PRO A 112 -8.23 -12.25 0.03
CA PRO A 112 -6.89 -11.64 0.02
C PRO A 112 -6.47 -11.09 -1.34
N ARG A 113 -6.76 -11.82 -2.42
CA ARG A 113 -6.43 -11.39 -3.79
C ARG A 113 -7.16 -10.10 -4.17
N GLY A 114 -8.46 -10.06 -3.97
CA GLY A 114 -9.26 -8.87 -4.28
C GLY A 114 -8.87 -7.66 -3.41
N HIS A 115 -8.47 -7.91 -2.16
CA HIS A 115 -7.89 -6.87 -1.30
C HIS A 115 -6.58 -6.31 -1.86
N ALA A 116 -5.62 -7.17 -2.22
CA ALA A 116 -4.34 -6.76 -2.79
C ALA A 116 -4.50 -5.97 -4.09
N LEU A 117 -5.31 -6.48 -5.04
CA LEU A 117 -5.57 -5.81 -6.31
C LEU A 117 -6.25 -4.44 -6.11
N GLY A 118 -7.23 -4.36 -5.21
CA GLY A 118 -7.91 -3.10 -4.88
C GLY A 118 -6.99 -2.07 -4.23
N VAL A 119 -6.10 -2.50 -3.33
CA VAL A 119 -5.08 -1.62 -2.72
C VAL A 119 -4.11 -1.12 -3.77
N PHE A 120 -3.62 -2.02 -4.62
CA PHE A 120 -2.64 -1.69 -5.64
C PHE A 120 -3.21 -0.70 -6.67
N ALA A 121 -4.42 -0.94 -7.18
CA ALA A 121 -5.12 -0.02 -8.08
C ALA A 121 -5.31 1.37 -7.47
N PHE A 122 -5.84 1.44 -6.24
CA PHE A 122 -6.04 2.72 -5.54
C PHE A 122 -4.72 3.47 -5.33
N MET A 123 -3.66 2.76 -4.93
CA MET A 123 -2.34 3.34 -4.72
C MET A 123 -1.68 3.80 -6.02
N MET A 124 -1.92 3.14 -7.15
CA MET A 124 -1.44 3.61 -8.46
C MET A 124 -2.14 4.91 -8.89
N PHE A 125 -3.45 5.03 -8.64
CA PHE A 125 -4.15 6.31 -8.87
C PHE A 125 -3.62 7.41 -7.93
N PHE A 126 -3.47 7.09 -6.63
CA PHE A 126 -2.95 8.02 -5.63
C PHE A 126 -1.52 8.48 -5.96
N ALA A 127 -0.64 7.56 -6.37
CA ALA A 127 0.74 7.85 -6.75
C ALA A 127 0.81 8.82 -7.92
N ALA A 128 -0.08 8.69 -8.92
CA ALA A 128 -0.15 9.63 -10.03
C ALA A 128 -0.47 11.07 -9.57
N GLN A 129 -1.33 11.23 -8.56
CA GLN A 129 -1.66 12.55 -8.01
C GLN A 129 -0.52 13.11 -7.17
N PHE A 130 0.10 12.26 -6.36
CA PHE A 130 1.25 12.64 -5.53
C PHE A 130 2.46 13.06 -6.38
N LEU A 131 2.74 12.33 -7.45
CA LEU A 131 3.89 12.53 -8.33
C LEU A 131 3.59 13.44 -9.53
N HIS A 132 2.37 13.95 -9.66
CA HIS A 132 1.93 14.77 -10.79
C HIS A 132 2.20 14.09 -12.14
N THR A 133 1.87 12.81 -12.23
CA THR A 133 2.19 11.99 -13.41
C THR A 133 1.42 12.44 -14.65
N VAL A 134 2.15 12.53 -15.77
CA VAL A 134 1.60 12.86 -17.10
C VAL A 134 1.82 11.69 -18.08
N PRO A 135 1.06 11.61 -19.20
CA PRO A 135 1.09 10.45 -20.09
C PRO A 135 2.48 10.11 -20.67
N GLY A 136 3.32 11.13 -20.91
CA GLY A 136 4.68 10.94 -21.43
C GLY A 136 5.61 10.11 -20.51
N GLN A 137 5.29 10.03 -19.21
CA GLN A 137 6.08 9.27 -18.24
C GLN A 137 5.65 7.79 -18.16
N LEU A 138 4.49 7.42 -18.70
CA LEU A 138 3.90 6.09 -18.53
C LEU A 138 4.82 4.94 -18.98
N PRO A 139 5.53 5.00 -20.12
CA PRO A 139 6.42 3.91 -20.53
C PRO A 139 7.49 3.61 -19.48
N GLU A 140 8.09 4.67 -18.91
CA GLU A 140 9.11 4.54 -17.88
C GLU A 140 8.53 3.99 -16.57
N LEU A 141 7.38 4.52 -16.13
CA LEU A 141 6.72 4.05 -14.91
C LEU A 141 6.29 2.58 -15.01
N TYR A 142 5.82 2.15 -16.19
CA TYR A 142 5.44 0.75 -16.43
C TYR A 142 6.65 -0.17 -16.36
N ALA A 143 7.76 0.22 -16.98
CA ALA A 143 9.02 -0.51 -16.90
C ALA A 143 9.51 -0.62 -15.45
N ALA A 144 9.48 0.48 -14.70
CA ALA A 144 9.92 0.50 -13.30
C ALA A 144 9.04 -0.36 -12.39
N VAL A 145 7.71 -0.34 -12.57
CA VAL A 145 6.77 -1.20 -11.83
C VAL A 145 7.03 -2.68 -12.16
N ALA A 146 7.16 -3.02 -13.44
CA ALA A 146 7.43 -4.40 -13.87
C ALA A 146 8.77 -4.92 -13.31
N LEU A 147 9.84 -4.13 -13.43
CA LEU A 147 11.17 -4.44 -12.90
C LEU A 147 11.12 -4.64 -11.38
N SER A 148 10.45 -3.74 -10.67
CA SER A 148 10.34 -3.79 -9.20
C SER A 148 9.53 -5.00 -8.70
N LEU A 149 8.47 -5.36 -9.42
CA LEU A 149 7.69 -6.56 -9.11
C LEU A 149 8.48 -7.83 -9.40
N CYS A 150 9.24 -7.89 -10.49
CA CYS A 150 10.16 -8.99 -10.78
C CYS A 150 11.24 -9.11 -9.69
N ALA A 151 11.88 -8.00 -9.31
CA ALA A 151 12.93 -7.96 -8.28
C ALA A 151 12.42 -8.47 -6.92
N SER A 152 11.31 -7.90 -6.45
CA SER A 152 10.69 -8.31 -5.18
C SER A 152 10.15 -9.76 -5.22
N SER A 153 9.68 -10.21 -6.38
CA SER A 153 9.26 -11.61 -6.60
C SER A 153 10.44 -12.59 -6.56
N THR A 154 11.60 -12.23 -7.13
CA THR A 154 12.82 -13.04 -7.05
C THR A 154 13.27 -13.20 -5.60
N VAL A 155 13.22 -12.14 -4.79
CA VAL A 155 13.53 -12.21 -3.35
C VAL A 155 12.51 -13.09 -2.63
N ARG A 156 11.21 -12.91 -2.90
CA ARG A 156 10.13 -13.63 -2.19
C ARG A 156 10.01 -15.10 -2.57
N PHE A 157 10.08 -15.44 -3.86
CA PHE A 157 9.77 -16.77 -4.36
C PHE A 157 11.01 -17.56 -4.78
N GLY A 158 12.08 -16.89 -5.19
CA GLY A 158 13.34 -17.52 -5.60
C GLY A 158 14.28 -17.72 -4.41
N LEU A 159 14.78 -16.62 -3.85
CA LEU A 159 15.85 -16.63 -2.85
C LEU A 159 15.37 -17.03 -1.45
N TRP A 160 14.17 -16.57 -1.04
CA TRP A 160 13.74 -16.67 0.36
C TRP A 160 12.26 -17.08 0.53
N CYS A 161 11.85 -18.18 -0.11
CA CYS A 161 10.47 -18.70 -0.02
C CYS A 161 10.23 -19.58 1.22
N TYR A 162 10.29 -18.99 2.40
CA TYR A 162 10.11 -19.73 3.66
C TYR A 162 8.64 -20.13 3.92
N GLU A 163 7.68 -19.48 3.25
CA GLU A 163 6.25 -19.76 3.38
C GLU A 163 5.87 -21.19 2.93
N ARG A 164 6.69 -21.85 2.10
CA ARG A 164 6.48 -23.26 1.73
C ARG A 164 6.52 -24.22 2.91
N ARG A 165 7.21 -23.83 3.99
CA ARG A 165 7.40 -24.66 5.20
C ARG A 165 6.41 -24.32 6.31
N LEU A 166 5.54 -23.34 6.12
CA LEU A 166 4.53 -22.97 7.11
C LEU A 166 3.26 -23.79 6.89
N PRO A 167 2.61 -24.27 7.96
CA PRO A 167 1.32 -24.93 7.84
C PRO A 167 0.29 -23.94 7.27
N LEU A 168 -0.58 -24.45 6.41
CA LEU A 168 -1.65 -23.63 5.86
C LEU A 168 -2.56 -23.17 7.00
N PRO A 169 -2.89 -21.87 7.09
CA PRO A 169 -3.83 -21.40 8.08
C PRO A 169 -5.18 -22.10 7.88
N ALA A 170 -5.81 -22.53 8.98
CA ALA A 170 -7.14 -23.12 8.94
C ALA A 170 -8.10 -22.17 8.23
N GLN A 171 -8.79 -22.64 7.21
CA GLN A 171 -9.76 -21.81 6.50
C GLN A 171 -10.98 -21.63 7.41
N PRO A 172 -11.37 -20.38 7.75
CA PRO A 172 -12.63 -20.16 8.44
C PRO A 172 -13.78 -20.65 7.56
N ALA A 173 -14.83 -21.16 8.18
CA ALA A 173 -16.03 -21.63 7.48
C ALA A 173 -16.53 -20.55 6.51
N PRO A 174 -16.93 -20.91 5.27
CA PRO A 174 -17.36 -19.94 4.29
C PRO A 174 -18.60 -19.19 4.83
N PRO A 175 -18.54 -17.86 4.97
CA PRO A 175 -19.71 -17.09 5.39
C PRO A 175 -20.80 -17.16 4.31
N GLU A 176 -22.05 -17.00 4.72
CA GLU A 176 -23.17 -16.96 3.78
C GLU A 176 -22.96 -15.89 2.70
N LEU A 177 -23.01 -16.31 1.43
CA LEU A 177 -22.70 -15.47 0.27
C LEU A 177 -23.55 -14.18 0.24
N ARG A 178 -24.84 -14.29 0.61
CA ARG A 178 -25.80 -13.17 0.61
C ARG A 178 -25.46 -12.10 1.65
N GLY A 179 -25.06 -12.51 2.86
CA GLY A 179 -24.63 -11.58 3.92
C GLY A 179 -23.34 -10.86 3.53
N ARG A 180 -22.37 -11.59 2.96
CA ARG A 180 -21.08 -11.04 2.51
C ARG A 180 -21.25 -9.96 1.44
N LEU A 181 -22.08 -10.20 0.42
CA LEU A 181 -22.30 -9.23 -0.66
C LEU A 181 -22.89 -7.91 -0.15
N ARG A 182 -23.91 -7.99 0.72
CA ARG A 182 -24.53 -6.80 1.32
C ARG A 182 -23.52 -5.98 2.15
N VAL A 183 -22.66 -6.64 2.91
CA VAL A 183 -21.62 -5.98 3.71
C VAL A 183 -20.59 -5.28 2.82
N THR A 184 -20.06 -5.98 1.80
CA THR A 184 -19.03 -5.39 0.93
C THR A 184 -19.56 -4.24 0.08
N THR A 185 -20.80 -4.33 -0.41
CA THR A 185 -21.43 -3.23 -1.15
C THR A 185 -21.66 -2.03 -0.24
N ARG A 186 -22.18 -2.24 0.97
CA ARG A 186 -22.38 -1.16 1.95
C ARG A 186 -21.06 -0.49 2.32
N GLN A 187 -20.00 -1.26 2.54
CA GLN A 187 -18.67 -0.72 2.83
C GLN A 187 -18.11 0.07 1.65
N ALA A 188 -18.29 -0.40 0.41
CA ALA A 188 -17.87 0.32 -0.79
C ALA A 188 -18.60 1.66 -0.90
N VAL A 189 -19.92 1.69 -0.74
CA VAL A 189 -20.72 2.93 -0.74
C VAL A 189 -20.28 3.87 0.38
N GLN A 190 -20.10 3.37 1.60
CA GLN A 190 -19.65 4.18 2.74
C GLN A 190 -18.25 4.78 2.50
N ALA A 191 -17.32 3.99 1.97
CA ALA A 191 -15.99 4.45 1.65
C ALA A 191 -16.01 5.50 0.52
N THR A 192 -16.80 5.29 -0.53
CA THR A 192 -16.96 6.25 -1.63
C THR A 192 -17.59 7.56 -1.16
N LEU A 193 -18.66 7.50 -0.34
CA LEU A 193 -19.29 8.70 0.20
C LEU A 193 -18.37 9.45 1.18
N GLY A 194 -17.69 8.72 2.06
CA GLY A 194 -16.68 9.31 2.96
C GLY A 194 -15.51 9.90 2.18
N GLY A 195 -15.06 9.22 1.12
CA GLY A 195 -14.04 9.71 0.21
C GLY A 195 -14.47 10.96 -0.54
N ALA A 196 -15.72 11.04 -1.01
CA ALA A 196 -16.28 12.21 -1.69
C ALA A 196 -16.34 13.41 -0.74
N PHE A 197 -16.77 13.19 0.51
CA PHE A 197 -16.74 14.21 1.54
C PHE A 197 -15.31 14.69 1.83
N ALA A 198 -14.36 13.77 2.02
CA ALA A 198 -12.97 14.10 2.27
C ALA A 198 -12.30 14.79 1.08
N LEU A 199 -12.68 14.44 -0.14
CA LEU A 199 -12.22 15.08 -1.38
C LEU A 199 -12.72 16.53 -1.43
N GLY A 200 -14.03 16.76 -1.25
CA GLY A 200 -14.61 18.10 -1.27
C GLY A 200 -14.01 19.02 -0.21
N ILE A 201 -13.92 18.55 1.04
CA ILE A 201 -13.25 19.31 2.12
C ILE A 201 -11.76 19.49 1.82
N GLY A 202 -11.10 18.45 1.30
CA GLY A 202 -9.68 18.48 0.95
C GLY A 202 -9.36 19.55 -0.09
N GLN A 203 -10.20 19.70 -1.11
CA GLN A 203 -10.05 20.73 -2.14
C GLN A 203 -10.29 22.14 -1.58
N VAL A 204 -11.31 22.32 -0.74
CA VAL A 204 -11.55 23.61 -0.06
C VAL A 204 -10.35 24.02 0.81
N LEU A 205 -9.65 23.05 1.41
CA LEU A 205 -8.48 23.31 2.25
C LEU A 205 -7.18 23.47 1.46
N SER A 206 -7.00 22.75 0.34
CA SER A 206 -5.79 22.80 -0.48
C SER A 206 -6.01 22.22 -1.87
N ASP A 207 -5.85 23.07 -2.88
CA ASP A 207 -5.92 22.68 -4.30
C ASP A 207 -4.80 21.71 -4.72
N GLU A 208 -3.67 21.72 -4.02
CA GLU A 208 -2.50 20.91 -4.36
C GLU A 208 -2.44 19.57 -3.63
N ARG A 209 -3.05 19.45 -2.44
CA ARG A 209 -2.82 18.31 -1.53
C ARG A 209 -4.07 17.57 -1.11
N TRP A 210 -5.22 17.88 -1.70
CA TRP A 210 -6.52 17.26 -1.43
C TRP A 210 -6.50 15.72 -1.44
N TYR A 211 -5.65 15.10 -2.27
CA TYR A 211 -5.55 13.63 -2.38
C TYR A 211 -5.10 12.95 -1.08
N TRP A 212 -4.36 13.65 -0.20
CA TRP A 212 -3.99 13.13 1.13
C TRP A 212 -5.19 12.88 2.04
N ALA A 213 -6.22 13.73 1.96
CA ALA A 213 -7.46 13.56 2.72
C ALA A 213 -8.23 12.30 2.26
N VAL A 214 -8.27 12.08 0.95
CA VAL A 214 -8.88 10.91 0.32
C VAL A 214 -8.11 9.63 0.70
N GLY A 215 -6.78 9.66 0.61
CA GLY A 215 -5.91 8.56 1.02
C GLY A 215 -6.06 8.19 2.49
N ALA A 216 -6.15 9.18 3.39
CA ALA A 216 -6.38 8.95 4.82
C ALA A 216 -7.74 8.27 5.07
N THR A 217 -8.79 8.77 4.43
CA THR A 217 -10.14 8.19 4.52
C THR A 217 -10.15 6.74 4.03
N TRP A 218 -9.50 6.48 2.89
CA TRP A 218 -9.42 5.15 2.33
C TRP A 218 -8.79 4.13 3.28
N TRP A 219 -7.64 4.47 3.87
CA TRP A 219 -6.94 3.62 4.84
C TRP A 219 -7.77 3.35 6.09
N VAL A 220 -8.56 4.33 6.55
CA VAL A 220 -9.50 4.11 7.67
C VAL A 220 -10.53 3.05 7.31
N PHE A 221 -11.04 3.02 6.07
CA PHE A 221 -11.98 2.00 5.63
C PHE A 221 -11.34 0.65 5.26
N VAL A 222 -10.01 0.54 5.21
CA VAL A 222 -9.32 -0.74 4.94
C VAL A 222 -9.51 -1.70 6.10
N ASN A 223 -10.18 -2.83 5.85
CA ASN A 223 -10.38 -3.92 6.82
C ASN A 223 -11.15 -3.51 8.10
N THR A 224 -11.96 -2.45 8.08
CA THR A 224 -12.85 -2.10 9.22
C THR A 224 -14.11 -2.93 9.22
N THR A 225 -14.44 -3.49 10.38
CA THR A 225 -15.61 -4.34 10.57
C THR A 225 -16.71 -3.70 11.41
N SER A 226 -16.38 -2.69 12.22
CA SER A 226 -17.34 -2.02 13.12
C SER A 226 -17.17 -0.50 13.17
N ARG A 227 -18.23 0.19 13.64
CA ARG A 227 -18.25 1.66 13.81
C ARG A 227 -17.21 2.14 14.83
N GLY A 228 -17.09 1.43 15.96
CA GLY A 228 -16.11 1.76 17.00
C GLY A 228 -14.67 1.59 16.50
N GLU A 229 -14.42 0.57 15.68
CA GLU A 229 -13.12 0.37 15.05
C GLU A 229 -12.78 1.52 14.08
N THR A 230 -13.76 2.00 13.28
CA THR A 230 -13.58 3.18 12.42
C THR A 230 -13.19 4.41 13.23
N LEU A 231 -13.86 4.68 14.36
CA LEU A 231 -13.54 5.83 15.23
C LEU A 231 -12.13 5.74 15.82
N VAL A 232 -11.76 4.59 16.38
CA VAL A 232 -10.44 4.38 16.98
C VAL A 232 -9.34 4.52 15.93
N ARG A 233 -9.55 3.97 14.73
CA ARG A 233 -8.60 4.10 13.61
C ARG A 233 -8.49 5.53 13.12
N GLY A 234 -9.61 6.27 13.07
CA GLY A 234 -9.60 7.69 12.75
C GLY A 234 -8.76 8.49 13.73
N PHE A 235 -8.98 8.33 15.04
CA PHE A 235 -8.20 9.02 16.06
C PHE A 235 -6.71 8.66 15.99
N ARG A 236 -6.38 7.37 15.84
CA ARG A 236 -5.00 6.92 15.69
C ARG A 236 -4.34 7.45 14.42
N ARG A 237 -5.07 7.55 13.31
CA ARG A 237 -4.58 8.16 12.06
C ARG A 237 -4.21 9.63 12.30
N VAL A 238 -5.06 10.40 12.97
CA VAL A 238 -4.79 11.81 13.25
C VAL A 238 -3.55 11.95 14.12
N LEU A 239 -3.48 11.21 15.24
CA LEU A 239 -2.33 11.25 16.14
C LEU A 239 -1.04 10.79 15.43
N GLY A 240 -1.11 9.71 14.65
CA GLY A 240 0.00 9.20 13.85
C GLY A 240 0.49 10.20 12.82
N THR A 241 -0.41 10.92 12.14
CA THR A 241 -0.02 11.98 11.20
C THR A 241 0.68 13.13 11.91
N VAL A 242 0.16 13.61 13.05
CA VAL A 242 0.78 14.72 13.80
C VAL A 242 2.18 14.32 14.29
N ILE A 243 2.31 13.16 14.93
CA ILE A 243 3.61 12.66 15.42
C ILE A 243 4.56 12.38 14.23
N GLY A 244 4.02 11.81 13.15
CA GLY A 244 4.75 11.46 11.94
C GLY A 244 5.28 12.68 11.20
N ILE A 245 4.53 13.78 11.15
CA ILE A 245 5.00 15.05 10.57
C ILE A 245 6.18 15.59 11.39
N VAL A 246 6.03 15.68 12.71
CA VAL A 246 7.08 16.20 13.59
C VAL A 246 8.35 15.34 13.49
N SER A 247 8.21 14.03 13.62
CA SER A 247 9.33 13.08 13.54
C SER A 247 9.95 13.05 12.14
N GLY A 248 9.12 13.13 11.11
CA GLY A 248 9.53 13.15 9.71
C GLY A 248 10.37 14.37 9.39
N PHE A 249 9.96 15.57 9.79
CA PHE A 249 10.77 16.78 9.59
C PHE A 249 12.07 16.74 10.40
N ALA A 250 12.03 16.26 11.65
CA ALA A 250 13.21 16.15 12.49
C ALA A 250 14.29 15.23 11.87
N VAL A 251 13.89 14.23 11.07
CA VAL A 251 14.80 13.30 10.39
C VAL A 251 15.14 13.77 8.97
N ALA A 252 14.17 14.29 8.21
CA ALA A 252 14.36 14.63 6.81
C ALA A 252 15.21 15.89 6.61
N ILE A 253 15.02 16.93 7.44
CA ILE A 253 15.74 18.21 7.28
C ILE A 253 17.26 18.03 7.44
N PRO A 254 17.77 17.32 8.48
CA PRO A 254 19.21 17.10 8.62
C PRO A 254 19.84 16.18 7.56
N LEU A 255 19.03 15.40 6.85
CA LEU A 255 19.48 14.43 5.87
C LEU A 255 19.36 14.92 4.42
N ASP A 256 18.99 16.19 4.23
CA ASP A 256 18.83 16.76 2.90
C ASP A 256 20.14 16.63 2.07
N GLY A 257 19.99 16.19 0.82
CA GLY A 257 21.11 15.85 -0.07
C GLY A 257 21.90 14.57 0.28
N ALA A 258 21.70 13.96 1.46
CA ALA A 258 22.45 12.78 1.89
C ALA A 258 21.74 11.46 1.50
N ALA A 259 22.02 10.97 0.29
CA ALA A 259 21.34 9.80 -0.27
C ALA A 259 21.52 8.50 0.55
N VAL A 260 22.74 8.21 1.02
CA VAL A 260 23.02 6.97 1.77
C VAL A 260 22.34 6.96 3.14
N PRO A 261 22.48 8.01 3.99
CA PRO A 261 21.72 8.10 5.24
C PRO A 261 20.20 8.03 5.04
N THR A 262 19.67 8.70 4.00
CA THR A 262 18.25 8.64 3.66
C THR A 262 17.80 7.22 3.35
N ALA A 263 18.56 6.48 2.54
CA ALA A 263 18.27 5.09 2.22
C ALA A 263 18.30 4.18 3.46
N LEU A 264 19.24 4.40 4.39
CA LEU A 264 19.32 3.65 5.65
C LEU A 264 18.10 3.91 6.55
N VAL A 265 17.69 5.17 6.69
CA VAL A 265 16.49 5.55 7.45
C VAL A 265 15.24 4.91 6.85
N VAL A 266 15.10 4.94 5.52
CA VAL A 266 14.00 4.28 4.82
C VAL A 266 14.04 2.77 5.07
N ALA A 267 15.21 2.13 4.98
CA ALA A 267 15.35 0.70 5.26
C ALA A 267 14.96 0.34 6.70
N ILE A 268 15.35 1.16 7.68
CA ILE A 268 14.96 1.00 9.09
C ILE A 268 13.45 1.19 9.26
N GLY A 269 12.85 2.19 8.61
CA GLY A 269 11.41 2.43 8.64
C GLY A 269 10.60 1.27 8.04
N VAL A 270 11.02 0.79 6.87
CA VAL A 270 10.45 -0.40 6.21
C VAL A 270 10.57 -1.63 7.11
N PHE A 271 11.76 -1.86 7.68
CA PHE A 271 11.97 -2.97 8.62
C PHE A 271 11.02 -2.86 9.81
N GLY A 272 10.94 -1.67 10.43
CA GLY A 272 10.10 -1.39 11.58
C GLY A 272 8.64 -1.73 11.30
N ILE A 273 8.07 -1.21 10.21
CA ILE A 273 6.67 -1.45 9.82
C ILE A 273 6.41 -2.94 9.62
N PHE A 274 7.25 -3.65 8.86
CA PHE A 274 7.03 -5.07 8.60
C PHE A 274 7.24 -5.94 9.86
N TYR A 275 8.18 -5.56 10.73
CA TYR A 275 8.46 -6.28 11.97
C TYR A 275 7.34 -6.13 13.00
N THR A 276 6.68 -4.97 13.06
CA THR A 276 5.60 -4.68 14.00
C THR A 276 4.21 -5.01 13.45
N ALA A 277 4.02 -5.03 12.12
CA ALA A 277 2.73 -5.31 11.48
C ALA A 277 2.13 -6.66 11.93
N ALA A 278 2.97 -7.66 12.22
CA ALA A 278 2.55 -8.97 12.71
C ALA A 278 2.04 -8.96 14.17
N VAL A 279 2.32 -7.92 14.96
CA VAL A 279 1.96 -7.83 16.39
C VAL A 279 0.56 -7.23 16.57
N SER A 280 0.20 -6.21 15.79
CA SER A 280 -1.17 -5.69 15.70
C SER A 280 -1.28 -4.66 14.58
N TYR A 281 -2.37 -4.73 13.81
CA TYR A 281 -2.76 -3.74 12.80
C TYR A 281 -2.80 -2.30 13.37
N SER A 282 -3.00 -2.15 14.68
CA SER A 282 -3.05 -0.88 15.40
C SER A 282 -1.74 -0.10 15.43
N TRP A 283 -0.59 -0.77 15.26
CA TRP A 283 0.75 -0.17 15.29
C TRP A 283 1.36 0.05 13.91
N MET A 284 0.62 -0.31 12.86
CA MET A 284 0.98 -0.08 11.46
C MET A 284 0.64 1.36 11.01
N MET A 285 -0.06 2.12 11.85
CA MET A 285 -0.53 3.50 11.63
C MET A 285 0.18 4.43 12.60
#